data_AF-A0A522PZF1-F1
#
_entry.id   AF-A0A522PZF1-F1
#
_cell.length_a   1.000
_cell.length_b   1.000
_cell.length_c   1.000
_cell.angle_alpha   90.00
_cell.angle_beta   90.00
_cell.angle_gamma   90.00
#
_symmetry.space_group_name_H-M   'P 1'
#
loop_
_entity.id
_entity.type
_entity.pdbx_description
1 polymer ?
#
loop_
_entity_poly.entity_id
_entity_poly.type
_entity_poly.pdbx_seq_one_letter_code
_entity_poly.pdbx_strand_id
1 'polypeptide(L)'
;MRNHIAKPSAFENGVCVRLALLLVMVLLMLAAVVAQAYSLHAAPSGQTKPIALDPENPHYFLFRGRPTVLITSTEHYGAVMNMDFYYPLYLNELQSRGFNLTRLFSGVYVEDFAAFNIARNTLAPAPLRFICPWARSAQPGYTGGGNKFDLHTWDPAYFHRLKDFVAQAGKRGIVVEMVLFCPYYGDSQWDISPVKASNNVQGIGDLPRTKALTLENGPLLAIQDDMVRKIVAELRNFDNVYYEICNEPYFGGVTMAWQDHIAETIKNTEATFTAQHLIAQNISNGSRKIERPNPSVSIFNFHYSRPPESVRQNFGLNRVISDDETGFRGTSDSPYRREGWDFILAGGAVYDNLDYSFTVGHEDGTFEFPPAQPGGGGHALQIQLSALKKFIEGFDFVHMHPDNRDFKAVGNTAKIYVLAQPGKAYAVYVDGGNPGTTLLCNIPAGRYHAEWINTLTGTVDMLQDVSHAGGVLTLASPPYAEDVALKLVRQAE
;
A
#
# COMPACT_ATOMS: atom_id res chain seq x y z
N MET A 1 -48.43 70.68 24.23
CA MET A 1 -47.24 69.86 23.93
C MET A 1 -46.55 69.45 25.22
N ARG A 2 -46.82 68.25 25.72
CA ARG A 2 -45.97 67.53 26.69
C ARG A 2 -46.08 66.04 26.37
N ASN A 3 -44.96 65.45 25.96
CA ASN A 3 -44.83 64.02 25.64
C ASN A 3 -44.73 63.20 26.93
N HIS A 4 -45.60 62.19 27.08
CA HIS A 4 -45.42 61.12 28.05
C HIS A 4 -44.73 59.94 27.37
N ILE A 5 -43.52 59.61 27.83
CA ILE A 5 -42.76 58.41 27.46
C ILE A 5 -43.22 57.27 28.36
N ALA A 6 -43.75 56.20 27.77
CA ALA A 6 -44.09 54.96 28.46
C ALA A 6 -42.82 54.10 28.64
N LYS A 7 -42.62 53.55 29.85
CA LYS A 7 -41.56 52.57 30.16
C LYS A 7 -41.98 51.17 29.68
N PRO A 8 -41.08 50.36 29.08
CA PRO A 8 -41.35 48.96 28.76
C PRO A 8 -41.39 48.07 30.01
N SER A 9 -42.25 47.05 29.95
CA SER A 9 -42.53 46.11 31.03
C SER A 9 -41.41 45.08 31.24
N ALA A 10 -41.17 44.68 32.49
CA ALA A 10 -40.12 43.75 32.92
C ALA A 10 -40.36 42.28 32.51
N PHE A 11 -41.40 41.98 31.73
CA PHE A 11 -41.81 40.60 31.41
C PHE A 11 -41.11 40.02 30.16
N GLU A 12 -40.63 40.85 29.23
CA GLU A 12 -39.99 40.39 27.99
C GLU A 12 -38.51 39.97 28.18
N ASN A 13 -37.84 40.49 29.21
CA ASN A 13 -36.43 40.18 29.46
C ASN A 13 -36.20 38.78 30.07
N GLY A 14 -37.20 38.21 30.75
CA GLY A 14 -37.06 36.90 31.42
C GLY A 14 -37.11 35.70 30.47
N VAL A 15 -37.85 35.80 29.37
CA VAL A 15 -37.98 34.73 28.37
C VAL A 15 -36.72 34.66 27.51
N CYS A 16 -36.14 35.81 27.16
CA CYS A 16 -34.93 35.90 26.34
C CYS A 16 -33.69 35.31 27.06
N VAL A 17 -33.58 35.55 28.38
CA VAL A 17 -32.48 34.99 29.21
C VAL A 17 -32.62 33.48 29.39
N ARG A 18 -33.85 32.95 29.53
CA ARG A 18 -34.07 31.50 29.65
C ARG A 18 -33.79 30.75 28.35
N LEU A 19 -34.14 31.31 27.18
CA LEU A 19 -33.77 30.72 25.89
C LEU A 19 -32.26 30.74 25.67
N ALA A 20 -31.58 31.84 26.02
CA ALA A 20 -30.12 31.95 25.89
C ALA A 20 -29.38 30.93 26.78
N LEU A 21 -29.84 30.73 28.03
CA LEU A 21 -29.28 29.74 28.94
C LEU A 21 -29.49 28.30 28.45
N LEU A 22 -30.66 28.00 27.86
CA LEU A 22 -30.93 26.69 27.26
C LEU A 22 -30.04 26.42 26.04
N LEU A 23 -29.82 27.43 25.19
CA LEU A 23 -28.97 27.30 24.01
C LEU A 23 -27.50 27.08 24.39
N VAL A 24 -27.02 27.79 25.43
CA VAL A 24 -25.67 27.59 25.98
C VAL A 24 -25.51 26.21 26.60
N MET A 25 -26.51 25.70 27.34
CA MET A 25 -26.46 24.33 27.87
C MET A 25 -26.46 23.28 26.75
N VAL A 26 -27.25 23.46 25.69
CA VAL A 26 -27.28 22.54 24.54
C VAL A 26 -25.94 22.56 23.79
N LEU A 27 -25.34 23.74 23.59
CA LEU A 27 -24.00 23.88 23.00
C LEU A 27 -22.90 23.25 23.87
N LEU A 28 -22.98 23.38 25.20
CA LEU A 28 -22.05 22.74 26.13
C LEU A 28 -22.22 21.21 26.17
N MET A 29 -23.45 20.69 26.07
CA MET A 29 -23.70 19.24 25.96
C MET A 29 -23.23 18.69 24.61
N LEU A 30 -23.44 19.41 23.51
CA LEU A 30 -22.90 19.05 22.19
C LEU A 30 -21.36 19.07 22.20
N ALA A 31 -20.74 20.05 22.84
CA ALA A 31 -19.29 20.09 23.00
C ALA A 31 -18.76 18.93 23.87
N ALA A 32 -19.50 18.51 24.90
CA ALA A 32 -19.15 17.38 25.75
C ALA A 32 -19.33 16.01 25.04
N VAL A 33 -20.36 15.86 24.20
CA VAL A 33 -20.59 14.65 23.38
C VAL A 33 -19.55 14.57 22.25
N VAL A 34 -19.19 15.71 21.65
CA VAL A 34 -18.09 15.78 20.69
C VAL A 34 -16.74 15.48 21.37
N ALA A 35 -16.49 15.97 22.58
CA ALA A 35 -15.29 15.65 23.35
C ALA A 35 -15.23 14.17 23.80
N GLN A 36 -16.37 13.52 24.06
CA GLN A 36 -16.45 12.08 24.34
C GLN A 36 -16.27 11.23 23.07
N ALA A 37 -16.75 11.69 21.91
CA ALA A 37 -16.49 11.05 20.61
C ALA A 37 -15.03 11.23 20.14
N TYR A 38 -14.34 12.27 20.61
CA TYR A 38 -12.90 12.49 20.41
C TYR A 38 -12.03 12.01 21.58
N SER A 39 -12.53 11.09 22.41
CA SER A 39 -11.63 10.16 23.11
C SER A 39 -11.08 9.16 22.08
N LEU A 40 -10.31 9.69 21.12
CA LEU A 40 -9.21 8.97 20.50
C LEU A 40 -8.52 8.29 21.67
N HIS A 41 -8.51 6.96 21.65
CA HIS A 41 -7.64 6.20 22.53
C HIS A 41 -6.24 6.76 22.28
N ALA A 42 -5.77 7.62 23.18
CA ALA A 42 -4.38 8.00 23.22
C ALA A 42 -3.67 6.67 23.46
N ALA A 43 -3.07 6.14 22.39
CA ALA A 43 -2.27 4.94 22.48
C ALA A 43 -1.30 5.15 23.63
N PRO A 44 -1.12 4.15 24.51
CA PRO A 44 -0.18 4.27 25.60
C PRO A 44 1.17 4.72 25.03
N SER A 45 1.88 5.56 25.79
CA SER A 45 3.25 6.02 25.48
C SER A 45 4.27 4.89 25.58
N GLY A 46 3.96 3.75 24.97
CA GLY A 46 4.91 2.70 24.66
C GLY A 46 5.78 3.16 23.51
N GLN A 47 7.02 2.69 23.51
CA GLN A 47 7.93 2.84 22.39
C GLN A 47 7.21 2.45 21.09
N THR A 48 7.14 3.38 20.13
CA THR A 48 6.52 3.13 18.82
C THR A 48 7.31 2.02 18.13
N LYS A 49 6.75 0.81 18.10
CA LYS A 49 7.33 -0.34 17.41
C LYS A 49 7.04 -0.21 15.91
N PRO A 50 8.02 -0.54 15.04
CA PRO A 50 7.76 -0.71 13.63
C PRO A 50 6.58 -1.63 13.33
N ILE A 51 5.96 -1.44 12.17
CA ILE A 51 5.04 -2.44 11.60
C ILE A 51 5.68 -3.82 11.70
N ALA A 52 4.92 -4.78 12.20
CA ALA A 52 5.38 -6.14 12.43
C ALA A 52 4.36 -7.12 11.87
N LEU A 53 4.72 -8.40 11.77
CA LEU A 53 3.74 -9.46 11.59
C LEU A 53 2.82 -9.51 12.82
N ASP A 54 1.53 -9.74 12.61
CA ASP A 54 0.58 -9.90 13.70
C ASP A 54 0.92 -11.18 14.49
N PRO A 55 1.01 -11.11 15.84
CA PRO A 55 1.42 -12.24 16.65
C PRO A 55 0.37 -13.36 16.73
N GLU A 56 -0.91 -13.05 16.50
CA GLU A 56 -1.99 -14.03 16.47
C GLU A 56 -2.13 -14.66 15.08
N ASN A 57 -1.95 -13.85 14.03
CA ASN A 57 -1.99 -14.32 12.64
C ASN A 57 -0.89 -13.68 11.77
N PRO A 58 0.27 -14.35 11.58
CA PRO A 58 1.42 -13.76 10.89
C PRO A 58 1.23 -13.65 9.36
N HIS A 59 0.05 -13.97 8.83
CA HIS A 59 -0.35 -13.60 7.47
C HIS A 59 -0.67 -12.12 7.32
N TYR A 60 -0.93 -11.42 8.44
CA TYR A 60 -1.29 -10.01 8.48
C TYR A 60 -0.29 -9.20 9.29
N PHE A 61 -0.46 -7.88 9.30
CA PHE A 61 0.39 -6.98 10.05
C PHE A 61 -0.24 -6.52 11.36
N LEU A 62 0.59 -6.18 12.33
CA LEU A 62 0.24 -5.36 13.47
C LEU A 62 0.93 -4.00 13.31
N PHE A 63 0.16 -2.94 13.15
CA PHE A 63 0.68 -1.57 13.04
C PHE A 63 0.04 -0.66 14.08
N ARG A 64 0.87 -0.09 14.97
CA ARG A 64 0.43 0.77 16.10
C ARG A 64 -0.70 0.13 16.92
N GLY A 65 -0.56 -1.16 17.21
CA GLY A 65 -1.51 -1.95 18.01
C GLY A 65 -2.80 -2.34 17.30
N ARG A 66 -2.90 -2.14 15.98
CA ARG A 66 -4.07 -2.51 15.18
C ARG A 66 -3.70 -3.54 14.12
N PRO A 67 -4.42 -4.68 14.04
CA PRO A 67 -4.34 -5.55 12.89
C PRO A 67 -4.54 -4.76 11.60
N THR A 68 -3.71 -5.00 10.61
CA THR A 68 -3.62 -4.18 9.40
C THR A 68 -3.40 -5.06 8.16
N VAL A 69 -4.15 -4.76 7.11
CA VAL A 69 -3.80 -5.06 5.71
C VAL A 69 -3.36 -3.77 5.02
N LEU A 70 -2.43 -3.86 4.08
CA LEU A 70 -1.91 -2.73 3.34
C LEU A 70 -2.56 -2.70 1.95
N ILE A 71 -3.32 -1.64 1.67
CA ILE A 71 -4.02 -1.50 0.39
C ILE A 71 -3.82 -0.07 -0.10
N THR A 72 -3.33 0.09 -1.32
CA THR A 72 -3.02 1.40 -1.88
C THR A 72 -3.08 1.45 -3.42
N SER A 73 -2.82 2.65 -3.94
CA SER A 73 -2.64 2.97 -5.35
C SER A 73 -1.42 3.90 -5.45
N THR A 74 -0.22 3.36 -5.62
CA THR A 74 1.04 4.12 -5.52
C THR A 74 1.45 4.79 -6.84
N GLU A 75 2.09 5.96 -6.78
CA GLU A 75 2.83 6.52 -7.92
C GLU A 75 3.99 5.63 -8.40
N HIS A 76 4.59 5.94 -9.56
CA HIS A 76 5.71 5.18 -10.13
C HIS A 76 7.07 5.45 -9.45
N TYR A 77 7.11 5.20 -8.14
CA TYR A 77 8.27 5.05 -7.24
C TYR A 77 9.26 6.23 -7.09
N GLY A 78 9.05 7.33 -7.82
CA GLY A 78 9.97 8.44 -7.96
C GLY A 78 9.85 9.53 -6.91
N ALA A 79 8.89 9.47 -5.98
CA ALA A 79 8.48 10.62 -5.15
C ALA A 79 9.61 11.29 -4.35
N VAL A 80 10.63 10.53 -3.90
CA VAL A 80 11.80 11.09 -3.20
C VAL A 80 12.91 11.51 -4.17
N MET A 81 13.26 10.68 -5.16
CA MET A 81 14.40 10.97 -6.04
C MET A 81 14.11 12.06 -7.08
N ASN A 82 12.82 12.31 -7.38
CA ASN A 82 12.36 13.36 -8.26
C ASN A 82 12.08 14.64 -7.45
N MET A 83 12.98 15.62 -7.54
CA MET A 83 12.86 16.87 -6.78
C MET A 83 11.65 17.73 -7.17
N ASP A 84 11.02 17.48 -8.31
CA ASP A 84 9.83 18.20 -8.75
C ASP A 84 8.53 17.57 -8.25
N PHE A 85 8.56 16.31 -7.78
CA PHE A 85 7.36 15.65 -7.26
C PHE A 85 7.00 16.19 -5.88
N TYR A 86 5.80 16.75 -5.74
CA TYR A 86 5.33 17.30 -4.47
C TYR A 86 4.59 16.26 -3.62
N TYR A 87 5.35 15.41 -2.93
CA TYR A 87 4.79 14.29 -2.16
C TYR A 87 3.77 14.66 -1.05
N PRO A 88 3.74 15.86 -0.43
CA PRO A 88 2.69 16.16 0.54
C PRO A 88 1.28 16.13 -0.06
N LEU A 89 1.11 16.54 -1.32
CA LEU A 89 -0.18 16.47 -2.02
C LEU A 89 -0.56 15.02 -2.33
N TYR A 90 0.39 14.24 -2.83
CA TYR A 90 0.24 12.80 -3.06
C TYR A 90 -0.16 12.03 -1.79
N LEU A 91 0.56 12.24 -0.69
CA LEU A 91 0.24 11.57 0.57
C LEU A 91 -1.12 12.00 1.14
N ASN A 92 -1.56 13.24 0.89
CA ASN A 92 -2.91 13.67 1.24
C ASN A 92 -3.97 12.93 0.42
N GLU A 93 -3.73 12.69 -0.87
CA GLU A 93 -4.66 11.94 -1.70
C GLU A 93 -4.74 10.47 -1.27
N LEU A 94 -3.61 9.82 -1.00
CA LEU A 94 -3.62 8.46 -0.43
C LEU A 94 -4.44 8.40 0.88
N GLN A 95 -4.21 9.35 1.78
CA GLN A 95 -4.94 9.44 3.03
C GLN A 95 -6.44 9.67 2.82
N SER A 96 -6.83 10.50 1.86
CA SER A 96 -8.25 10.83 1.57
C SER A 96 -9.05 9.59 1.14
N ARG A 97 -8.38 8.64 0.50
CA ARG A 97 -8.92 7.33 0.09
C ARG A 97 -8.81 6.26 1.17
N GLY A 98 -8.14 6.58 2.28
CA GLY A 98 -7.85 5.66 3.37
C GLY A 98 -6.69 4.72 3.08
N PHE A 99 -5.93 4.90 2.00
CA PHE A 99 -4.78 4.07 1.68
C PHE A 99 -3.68 4.21 2.72
N ASN A 100 -2.94 3.13 2.96
CA ASN A 100 -2.00 3.01 4.07
C ASN A 100 -0.64 2.42 3.68
N LEU A 101 -0.31 2.41 2.39
CA LEU A 101 1.00 2.00 1.87
C LEU A 101 1.43 2.96 0.74
N THR A 102 2.74 3.08 0.53
CA THR A 102 3.35 3.65 -0.68
C THR A 102 4.70 2.98 -0.92
N ARG A 103 5.01 2.66 -2.18
CA ARG A 103 6.32 2.16 -2.62
C ARG A 103 7.24 3.27 -3.10
N LEU A 104 8.52 3.20 -2.72
CA LEU A 104 9.54 4.18 -3.07
C LEU A 104 10.85 3.50 -3.45
N PHE A 105 11.50 3.95 -4.52
CA PHE A 105 12.83 3.46 -4.89
C PHE A 105 13.95 4.34 -4.32
N SER A 106 15.07 3.70 -3.97
CA SER A 106 16.21 4.38 -3.34
C SER A 106 16.90 5.44 -4.20
N GLY A 107 16.75 5.39 -5.52
CA GLY A 107 17.47 6.26 -6.45
C GLY A 107 18.84 5.71 -6.87
N VAL A 108 19.18 4.47 -6.53
CA VAL A 108 20.28 3.76 -7.21
C VAL A 108 19.90 3.34 -8.63
N TYR A 109 18.61 3.07 -8.84
CA TYR A 109 17.99 2.85 -10.14
C TYR A 109 17.13 4.07 -10.48
N VAL A 110 17.20 4.51 -11.73
CA VAL A 110 16.49 5.65 -12.29
C VAL A 110 16.23 5.34 -13.76
N GLU A 111 15.14 5.89 -14.30
CA GLU A 111 14.69 5.63 -15.66
C GLU A 111 14.96 6.82 -16.58
N ASP A 112 14.99 6.55 -17.88
CA ASP A 112 14.90 7.57 -18.90
C ASP A 112 13.43 7.84 -19.27
N PHE A 113 13.17 8.96 -19.95
CA PHE A 113 11.80 9.39 -20.28
C PHE A 113 11.04 8.45 -21.23
N ALA A 114 11.74 7.56 -21.94
CA ALA A 114 11.14 6.61 -22.87
C ALA A 114 10.90 5.23 -22.24
N ALA A 115 11.38 5.02 -21.01
CA ALA A 115 11.25 3.76 -20.29
C ALA A 115 9.77 3.32 -20.22
N PHE A 116 9.52 2.09 -20.67
CA PHE A 116 8.23 1.41 -20.63
C PHE A 116 7.06 2.15 -21.29
N ASN A 117 7.34 3.17 -22.12
CA ASN A 117 6.34 4.06 -22.71
C ASN A 117 5.44 4.76 -21.66
N ILE A 118 5.97 5.03 -20.47
CA ILE A 118 5.23 5.71 -19.40
C ILE A 118 5.22 7.21 -19.68
N ALA A 119 4.03 7.80 -19.87
CA ALA A 119 3.91 9.25 -19.98
C ALA A 119 4.21 9.91 -18.62
N ARG A 120 5.07 10.95 -18.61
CA ARG A 120 5.44 11.72 -17.41
C ARG A 120 5.92 10.86 -16.24
N ASN A 121 6.72 9.85 -16.57
CA ASN A 121 7.35 8.92 -15.65
C ASN A 121 8.01 9.63 -14.45
N THR A 122 7.51 9.38 -13.23
CA THR A 122 8.04 9.99 -11.99
C THR A 122 9.43 9.47 -11.64
N LEU A 123 9.77 8.24 -12.07
CA LEU A 123 11.09 7.61 -11.94
C LEU A 123 12.10 8.06 -13.00
N ALA A 124 11.70 8.95 -13.92
CA ALA A 124 12.57 9.62 -14.87
C ALA A 124 12.60 11.14 -14.63
N PRO A 125 13.25 11.62 -13.55
CA PRO A 125 13.30 13.05 -13.24
C PRO A 125 13.92 13.87 -14.38
N ALA A 126 13.48 15.11 -14.52
CA ALA A 126 14.08 16.05 -15.47
C ALA A 126 15.58 16.27 -15.20
N PRO A 127 16.37 16.69 -16.20
CA PRO A 127 17.78 17.00 -16.00
C PRO A 127 18.00 17.95 -14.82
N LEU A 128 19.00 17.66 -13.98
CA LEU A 128 19.31 18.37 -12.73
C LEU A 128 18.23 18.28 -11.63
N ARG A 129 17.16 17.51 -11.84
CA ARG A 129 16.06 17.31 -10.88
C ARG A 129 16.07 15.93 -10.22
N PHE A 130 17.03 15.08 -10.60
CA PHE A 130 17.33 13.81 -9.94
C PHE A 130 18.29 14.00 -8.76
N ILE A 131 17.89 13.47 -7.60
CA ILE A 131 18.70 13.34 -6.39
C ILE A 131 18.72 11.88 -5.92
N CYS A 132 19.85 11.42 -5.37
CA CYS A 132 20.03 10.04 -4.91
C CYS A 132 20.91 10.04 -3.64
N PRO A 133 21.22 8.87 -3.04
CA PRO A 133 21.97 8.81 -1.78
C PRO A 133 23.33 9.53 -1.81
N TRP A 134 23.97 9.62 -2.97
CA TRP A 134 25.31 10.19 -3.12
C TRP A 134 25.27 11.63 -3.65
N ALA A 135 26.15 12.47 -3.10
CA ALA A 135 26.26 13.86 -3.49
C ALA A 135 26.87 14.01 -4.89
N ARG A 136 26.51 15.11 -5.56
CA ARG A 136 27.19 15.55 -6.79
C ARG A 136 28.60 16.03 -6.44
N SER A 137 29.57 15.65 -7.27
CA SER A 137 30.93 16.18 -7.25
C SER A 137 31.02 17.53 -7.97
N ALA A 138 32.23 18.09 -8.07
CA ALA A 138 32.51 19.25 -8.92
C ALA A 138 32.79 18.90 -10.39
N GLN A 139 32.91 17.61 -10.75
CA GLN A 139 33.28 17.19 -12.10
C GLN A 139 32.02 17.04 -12.98
N PRO A 140 31.93 17.71 -14.14
CA PRO A 140 30.82 17.51 -15.07
C PRO A 140 30.84 16.10 -15.71
N GLY A 141 29.71 15.68 -16.27
CA GLY A 141 29.66 14.51 -17.16
C GLY A 141 28.85 13.32 -16.66
N TYR A 142 27.86 13.54 -15.79
CA TYR A 142 26.81 12.54 -15.57
C TYR A 142 25.91 12.43 -16.80
N THR A 143 25.66 11.21 -17.28
CA THR A 143 24.84 10.96 -18.48
C THR A 143 23.44 11.60 -18.39
N GLY A 144 22.79 11.54 -17.22
CA GLY A 144 21.46 12.15 -16.98
C GLY A 144 21.49 13.67 -16.73
N GLY A 145 22.63 14.33 -16.91
CA GLY A 145 22.79 15.79 -16.83
C GLY A 145 23.38 16.32 -15.51
N GLY A 146 24.38 17.19 -15.63
CA GLY A 146 25.08 17.81 -14.50
C GLY A 146 26.39 17.10 -14.14
N ASN A 147 26.77 17.21 -12.86
CA ASN A 147 28.05 16.68 -12.37
C ASN A 147 27.97 15.20 -12.01
N LYS A 148 29.08 14.48 -12.14
CA LYS A 148 29.24 13.10 -11.67
C LYS A 148 29.01 13.00 -10.17
N PHE A 149 28.65 11.83 -9.70
CA PHE A 149 28.48 11.54 -8.27
C PHE A 149 29.80 11.25 -7.58
N ASP A 150 29.86 11.54 -6.29
CA ASP A 150 30.91 11.08 -5.39
C ASP A 150 30.35 9.97 -4.49
N LEU A 151 30.66 8.72 -4.81
CA LEU A 151 30.09 7.55 -4.12
C LEU A 151 30.57 7.39 -2.66
N HIS A 152 31.55 8.18 -2.24
CA HIS A 152 32.03 8.21 -0.85
C HIS A 152 31.43 9.36 -0.03
N THR A 153 30.61 10.21 -0.65
CA THR A 153 30.00 11.37 -0.01
C THR A 153 28.47 11.27 -0.08
N TRP A 154 27.83 11.20 1.09
CA TRP A 154 26.37 11.19 1.19
C TRP A 154 25.76 12.56 0.85
N ASP A 155 24.62 12.57 0.16
CA ASP A 155 23.86 13.79 -0.10
C ASP A 155 22.92 14.10 1.09
N PRO A 156 23.20 15.15 1.89
CA PRO A 156 22.33 15.51 3.01
C PRO A 156 20.92 15.94 2.56
N ALA A 157 20.76 16.48 1.36
CA ALA A 157 19.45 16.89 0.84
C ALA A 157 18.58 15.67 0.50
N TYR A 158 19.18 14.59 -0.04
CA TYR A 158 18.47 13.33 -0.26
C TYR A 158 17.95 12.76 1.05
N PHE A 159 18.82 12.60 2.05
CA PHE A 159 18.43 11.99 3.31
C PHE A 159 17.47 12.87 4.11
N HIS A 160 17.55 14.19 3.99
CA HIS A 160 16.54 15.08 4.54
C HIS A 160 15.17 14.84 3.89
N ARG A 161 15.12 14.78 2.55
CA ARG A 161 13.89 14.56 1.78
C ARG A 161 13.29 13.18 2.05
N LEU A 162 14.10 12.13 2.09
CA LEU A 162 13.67 10.77 2.43
C LEU A 162 13.02 10.74 3.83
N LYS A 163 13.68 11.29 4.85
CA LYS A 163 13.14 11.31 6.21
C LYS A 163 11.88 12.16 6.33
N ASP A 164 11.80 13.30 5.63
CA ASP A 164 10.57 14.10 5.63
C ASP A 164 9.43 13.34 4.95
N PHE A 165 9.67 12.69 3.80
CA PHE A 165 8.66 11.83 3.15
C PHE A 165 8.12 10.77 4.12
N VAL A 166 9.01 9.99 4.74
CA VAL A 166 8.62 8.93 5.68
C VAL A 166 7.88 9.50 6.90
N ALA A 167 8.33 10.64 7.44
CA ALA A 167 7.65 11.33 8.54
C ALA A 167 6.24 11.80 8.14
N GLN A 168 6.08 12.36 6.94
CA GLN A 168 4.80 12.85 6.43
C GLN A 168 3.84 11.68 6.14
N ALA A 169 4.34 10.57 5.61
CA ALA A 169 3.58 9.34 5.44
C ALA A 169 3.12 8.80 6.81
N GLY A 170 4.03 8.76 7.80
CA GLY A 170 3.74 8.25 9.14
C GLY A 170 2.70 9.06 9.91
N LYS A 171 2.67 10.39 9.72
CA LYS A 171 1.61 11.28 10.24
C LYS A 171 0.22 10.95 9.67
N ARG A 172 0.17 10.34 8.49
CA ARG A 172 -1.05 9.97 7.78
C ARG A 172 -1.42 8.49 7.95
N GLY A 173 -0.62 7.74 8.70
CA GLY A 173 -0.81 6.30 8.90
C GLY A 173 -0.41 5.46 7.69
N ILE A 174 0.44 6.01 6.81
CA ILE A 174 0.92 5.36 5.59
C ILE A 174 2.27 4.71 5.88
N VAL A 175 2.38 3.41 5.59
CA VAL A 175 3.62 2.63 5.61
C VAL A 175 4.38 2.88 4.32
N VAL A 176 5.70 2.94 4.40
CA VAL A 176 6.59 3.11 3.26
C VAL A 176 7.34 1.80 3.01
N GLU A 177 7.13 1.21 1.84
CA GLU A 177 7.99 0.18 1.30
C GLU A 177 9.21 0.84 0.65
N MET A 178 10.37 0.70 1.30
CA MET A 178 11.62 1.23 0.81
C MET A 178 12.34 0.18 -0.04
N VAL A 179 12.21 0.30 -1.35
CA VAL A 179 12.84 -0.59 -2.34
C VAL A 179 14.29 -0.19 -2.54
N LEU A 180 15.21 -1.04 -2.11
CA LEU A 180 16.64 -0.71 -2.06
C LEU A 180 17.30 -0.76 -3.43
N PHE A 181 16.93 -1.73 -4.26
CA PHE A 181 17.53 -1.96 -5.58
C PHE A 181 16.48 -2.36 -6.62
N CYS A 182 16.87 -2.28 -7.89
CA CYS A 182 16.09 -2.76 -9.03
C CYS A 182 17.11 -3.22 -10.11
N PRO A 183 16.85 -4.33 -10.84
CA PRO A 183 17.70 -4.75 -11.93
C PRO A 183 17.76 -3.70 -13.04
N TYR A 184 18.91 -3.61 -13.70
CA TYR A 184 19.02 -2.84 -14.93
C TYR A 184 18.48 -3.68 -16.09
N TYR A 185 17.22 -3.44 -16.49
CA TYR A 185 16.55 -4.16 -17.58
C TYR A 185 17.30 -4.02 -18.92
N GLY A 186 17.74 -2.80 -19.23
CA GLY A 186 18.49 -2.47 -20.43
C GLY A 186 19.69 -1.57 -20.16
N ASP A 187 20.41 -1.26 -21.23
CA ASP A 187 21.60 -0.42 -21.15
C ASP A 187 21.24 1.05 -20.88
N SER A 188 20.05 1.52 -21.29
CA SER A 188 19.66 2.91 -21.07
C SER A 188 19.54 3.25 -19.58
N GLN A 189 18.97 2.37 -18.75
CA GLN A 189 18.93 2.54 -17.29
C GLN A 189 20.32 2.42 -16.66
N TRP A 190 21.16 1.50 -17.18
CA TRP A 190 22.54 1.38 -16.68
C TRP A 190 23.37 2.63 -17.00
N ASP A 191 23.22 3.20 -18.19
CA ASP A 191 23.96 4.35 -18.68
C ASP A 191 23.73 5.61 -17.85
N ILE A 192 22.57 5.71 -17.19
CA ILE A 192 22.22 6.79 -16.25
C ILE A 192 22.33 6.35 -14.79
N SER A 193 22.78 5.14 -14.48
CA SER A 193 22.97 4.73 -13.09
C SER A 193 24.05 5.59 -12.40
N PRO A 194 23.82 6.10 -11.17
CA PRO A 194 24.84 6.81 -10.40
C PRO A 194 26.08 5.95 -10.14
N VAL A 195 25.92 4.63 -10.10
CA VAL A 195 27.01 3.67 -9.79
C VAL A 195 27.71 3.10 -11.03
N LYS A 196 27.38 3.55 -12.24
CA LYS A 196 28.16 3.23 -13.45
C LYS A 196 29.46 4.04 -13.46
N ALA A 197 30.60 3.44 -13.85
CA ALA A 197 31.92 4.07 -13.79
C ALA A 197 32.02 5.43 -14.50
N SER A 198 31.30 5.63 -15.60
CA SER A 198 31.28 6.92 -16.30
C SER A 198 30.64 8.05 -15.49
N ASN A 199 29.75 7.71 -14.55
CA ASN A 199 28.87 8.63 -13.83
C ASN A 199 29.35 9.02 -12.43
N ASN A 200 30.43 8.41 -11.95
CA ASN A 200 31.05 8.74 -10.67
C ASN A 200 32.54 9.07 -10.80
N VAL A 201 33.09 9.78 -9.82
CA VAL A 201 34.50 10.23 -9.85
C VAL A 201 35.49 9.13 -9.46
N GLN A 202 35.02 8.03 -8.88
CA GLN A 202 35.83 6.87 -8.50
C GLN A 202 36.08 5.91 -9.67
N GLY A 203 35.27 5.96 -10.73
CA GLY A 203 35.27 4.93 -11.78
C GLY A 203 34.76 3.56 -11.29
N ILE A 204 33.99 3.52 -10.21
CA ILE A 204 33.38 2.27 -9.69
C ILE A 204 32.23 1.86 -10.60
N GLY A 205 32.05 0.56 -10.79
CA GLY A 205 31.02 0.00 -11.67
C GLY A 205 31.45 -0.06 -13.13
N ASP A 206 32.75 -0.26 -13.40
CA ASP A 206 33.25 -0.59 -14.74
C ASP A 206 33.05 -2.09 -15.00
N LEU A 207 31.79 -2.47 -15.18
CA LEU A 207 31.34 -3.85 -15.31
C LEU A 207 30.08 -3.93 -16.18
N PRO A 208 29.78 -5.09 -16.78
CA PRO A 208 28.51 -5.30 -17.46
C PRO A 208 27.34 -5.16 -16.48
N ARG A 209 26.25 -4.49 -16.88
CA ARG A 209 25.09 -4.24 -16.01
C ARG A 209 24.55 -5.49 -15.30
N THR A 210 24.64 -6.65 -15.95
CA THR A 210 24.18 -7.94 -15.41
C THR A 210 25.03 -8.49 -14.27
N LYS A 211 26.20 -7.89 -14.01
CA LYS A 211 27.05 -8.21 -12.86
C LYS A 211 26.80 -7.27 -11.68
N ALA A 212 26.12 -6.14 -11.86
CA ALA A 212 25.99 -5.09 -10.85
C ALA A 212 25.34 -5.55 -9.54
N LEU A 213 24.42 -6.51 -9.60
CA LEU A 213 23.69 -7.05 -8.43
C LEU A 213 24.07 -8.52 -8.18
N THR A 214 25.38 -8.76 -8.13
CA THR A 214 25.99 -10.06 -7.81
C THR A 214 27.12 -9.87 -6.80
N LEU A 215 27.54 -10.93 -6.10
CA LEU A 215 28.71 -10.86 -5.21
C LEU A 215 30.05 -10.67 -5.97
N GLU A 216 30.03 -10.84 -7.30
CA GLU A 216 31.19 -10.68 -8.19
C GLU A 216 31.25 -9.28 -8.83
N ASN A 217 30.72 -8.25 -8.16
CA ASN A 217 30.67 -6.87 -8.68
C ASN A 217 31.85 -5.99 -8.18
N GLY A 218 32.84 -6.59 -7.54
CA GLY A 218 34.08 -5.91 -7.13
C GLY A 218 33.84 -4.80 -6.10
N PRO A 219 34.48 -3.61 -6.26
CA PRO A 219 34.31 -2.50 -5.32
C PRO A 219 32.86 -1.99 -5.18
N LEU A 220 31.98 -2.30 -6.14
CA LEU A 220 30.58 -1.91 -6.08
C LEU A 220 29.85 -2.54 -4.88
N LEU A 221 30.22 -3.76 -4.45
CA LEU A 221 29.58 -4.41 -3.30
C LEU A 221 29.67 -3.55 -2.04
N ALA A 222 30.85 -2.97 -1.78
CA ALA A 222 31.07 -2.13 -0.62
C ALA A 222 30.23 -0.84 -0.66
N ILE A 223 30.08 -0.24 -1.84
CA ILE A 223 29.21 0.93 -2.04
C ILE A 223 27.73 0.58 -1.80
N GLN A 224 27.28 -0.59 -2.25
CA GLN A 224 25.93 -1.09 -2.01
C GLN A 224 25.69 -1.33 -0.52
N ASP A 225 26.62 -2.00 0.16
CA ASP A 225 26.56 -2.25 1.60
C ASP A 225 26.47 -0.96 2.41
N ASP A 226 27.30 0.03 2.08
CA ASP A 226 27.32 1.31 2.77
C ASP A 226 26.02 2.09 2.53
N MET A 227 25.44 2.01 1.33
CA MET A 227 24.13 2.62 1.04
C MET A 227 23.02 1.96 1.87
N VAL A 228 22.99 0.63 1.94
CA VAL A 228 22.00 -0.10 2.75
C VAL A 228 22.14 0.26 4.22
N ARG A 229 23.35 0.17 4.79
CA ARG A 229 23.62 0.56 6.19
C ARG A 229 23.17 1.99 6.46
N LYS A 230 23.46 2.91 5.54
CA LYS A 230 23.11 4.32 5.67
C LYS A 230 21.60 4.54 5.67
N ILE A 231 20.87 3.98 4.70
CA ILE A 231 19.40 4.11 4.61
C ILE A 231 18.74 3.51 5.86
N VAL A 232 19.15 2.31 6.26
CA VAL A 232 18.63 1.64 7.46
C VAL A 232 18.91 2.46 8.73
N ALA A 233 20.11 3.04 8.87
CA ALA A 233 20.44 3.89 10.00
C ALA A 233 19.66 5.21 10.03
N GLU A 234 19.45 5.86 8.87
CA GLU A 234 18.67 7.10 8.77
C GLU A 234 17.18 6.89 9.05
N LEU A 235 16.68 5.69 8.76
CA LEU A 235 15.28 5.33 8.97
C LEU A 235 15.02 4.55 10.27
N ARG A 236 16.04 4.32 11.10
CA ARG A 236 16.01 3.56 12.37
C ARG A 236 14.79 3.83 13.27
N ASN A 237 14.35 5.09 13.35
CA ASN A 237 13.34 5.53 14.33
C ASN A 237 11.92 5.65 13.75
N PHE A 238 11.70 5.27 12.49
CA PHE A 238 10.38 5.35 11.87
C PHE A 238 9.63 4.04 12.06
N ASP A 239 8.41 4.10 12.57
CA ASP A 239 7.61 2.89 12.80
C ASP A 239 6.87 2.41 11.53
N ASN A 240 6.84 3.24 10.49
CA ASN A 240 6.05 3.05 9.28
C ASN A 240 6.92 2.70 8.07
N VAL A 241 7.93 1.85 8.24
CA VAL A 241 8.86 1.44 7.16
C VAL A 241 9.04 -0.07 7.16
N TYR A 242 9.15 -0.66 5.97
CA TYR A 242 9.83 -1.95 5.74
C TYR A 242 10.71 -1.86 4.49
N TYR A 243 11.66 -2.78 4.36
CA TYR A 243 12.65 -2.75 3.28
C TYR A 243 12.40 -3.87 2.29
N GLU A 244 12.24 -3.54 1.00
CA GLU A 244 12.37 -4.54 -0.05
C GLU A 244 13.80 -4.60 -0.56
N ILE A 245 14.33 -5.82 -0.66
CA ILE A 245 15.70 -6.07 -1.13
C ILE A 245 15.90 -5.57 -2.55
N CYS A 246 15.04 -5.97 -3.48
CA CYS A 246 15.18 -5.69 -4.90
C CYS A 246 13.84 -5.86 -5.61
N ASN A 247 13.46 -4.88 -6.41
CA ASN A 247 12.37 -5.01 -7.38
C ASN A 247 12.75 -6.10 -8.41
N GLU A 248 11.81 -6.95 -8.82
CA GLU A 248 11.94 -7.92 -9.91
C GLU A 248 13.30 -8.63 -10.12
N PRO A 249 13.89 -9.27 -9.09
CA PRO A 249 15.25 -9.82 -9.18
C PRO A 249 15.38 -11.05 -10.12
N TYR A 250 14.29 -11.52 -10.71
CA TYR A 250 14.31 -12.54 -11.77
C TYR A 250 14.75 -12.00 -13.14
N PHE A 251 14.97 -10.69 -13.27
CA PHE A 251 15.60 -10.07 -14.44
C PHE A 251 17.04 -9.63 -14.15
N GLY A 252 17.73 -9.14 -15.18
CA GLY A 252 18.96 -8.35 -15.02
C GLY A 252 20.16 -9.05 -14.37
N GLY A 253 20.13 -10.37 -14.18
CA GLY A 253 21.26 -11.15 -13.64
C GLY A 253 21.41 -11.10 -12.12
N VAL A 254 20.39 -10.65 -11.37
CA VAL A 254 20.45 -10.62 -9.90
C VAL A 254 20.56 -12.04 -9.34
N THR A 255 21.51 -12.27 -8.44
CA THR A 255 21.70 -13.61 -7.85
C THR A 255 21.04 -13.72 -6.48
N MET A 256 20.56 -14.92 -6.13
CA MET A 256 20.03 -15.18 -4.79
C MET A 256 21.08 -14.92 -3.70
N ALA A 257 22.34 -15.31 -3.94
CA ALA A 257 23.42 -15.07 -2.98
C ALA A 257 23.64 -13.57 -2.68
N TRP A 258 23.45 -12.70 -3.68
CA TRP A 258 23.50 -11.26 -3.46
C TRP A 258 22.27 -10.75 -2.70
N GLN A 259 21.07 -11.25 -3.00
CA GLN A 259 19.87 -10.91 -2.23
C GLN A 259 19.98 -11.32 -0.76
N ASP A 260 20.49 -12.53 -0.49
CA ASP A 260 20.75 -13.04 0.86
C ASP A 260 21.74 -12.15 1.61
N HIS A 261 22.80 -11.71 0.93
CA HIS A 261 23.79 -10.77 1.46
C HIS A 261 23.17 -9.41 1.83
N ILE A 262 22.29 -8.84 0.98
CA ILE A 262 21.59 -7.59 1.31
C ILE A 262 20.66 -7.76 2.51
N ALA A 263 19.91 -8.87 2.59
CA ALA A 263 19.06 -9.17 3.74
C ALA A 263 19.89 -9.28 5.05
N GLU A 264 21.06 -9.93 4.97
CA GLU A 264 22.00 -10.00 6.08
C GLU A 264 22.57 -8.63 6.46
N THR A 265 22.91 -7.78 5.48
CA THR A 265 23.38 -6.41 5.73
C THR A 265 22.32 -5.57 6.46
N ILE A 266 21.05 -5.67 6.10
CA ILE A 266 19.94 -5.03 6.83
C ILE A 266 19.92 -5.53 8.28
N LYS A 267 19.83 -6.86 8.46
CA LYS A 267 19.76 -7.49 9.79
C LYS A 267 20.93 -7.11 10.70
N ASN A 268 22.15 -7.13 10.15
CA ASN A 268 23.36 -6.80 10.88
C ASN A 268 23.41 -5.31 11.27
N THR A 269 22.91 -4.43 10.40
CA THR A 269 22.78 -3.00 10.72
C THR A 269 21.83 -2.80 11.89
N GLU A 270 20.70 -3.51 11.91
CA GLU A 270 19.67 -3.41 12.94
C GLU A 270 19.94 -4.21 14.21
N ALA A 271 21.03 -4.98 14.28
CA ALA A 271 21.32 -5.86 15.41
C ALA A 271 21.42 -5.12 16.76
N THR A 272 21.70 -3.81 16.73
CA THR A 272 21.79 -2.95 17.92
C THR A 272 20.56 -2.03 18.10
N PHE A 273 19.57 -2.13 17.21
CA PHE A 273 18.37 -1.29 17.27
C PHE A 273 17.42 -1.87 18.32
N THR A 274 16.56 -1.03 18.91
CA THR A 274 15.59 -1.53 19.89
C THR A 274 14.47 -2.36 19.26
N ALA A 275 14.19 -2.14 17.98
CA ALA A 275 13.28 -2.93 17.18
C ALA A 275 13.82 -3.02 15.75
N GLN A 276 13.45 -4.11 15.06
CA GLN A 276 13.85 -4.39 13.69
C GLN A 276 12.68 -4.12 12.76
N HIS A 277 12.97 -3.64 11.55
CA HIS A 277 11.99 -3.50 10.48
C HIS A 277 11.80 -4.83 9.76
N LEU A 278 10.66 -4.98 9.08
CA LEU A 278 10.42 -6.13 8.22
C LEU A 278 11.27 -6.04 6.95
N ILE A 279 11.66 -7.19 6.43
CA ILE A 279 12.34 -7.33 5.14
C ILE A 279 11.39 -8.05 4.17
N ALA A 280 11.24 -7.49 2.99
CA ALA A 280 10.49 -8.03 1.88
C ALA A 280 11.42 -8.55 0.76
N GLN A 281 10.98 -9.60 0.08
CA GLN A 281 11.66 -10.16 -1.08
C GLN A 281 10.66 -10.35 -2.21
N ASN A 282 10.97 -9.80 -3.38
CA ASN A 282 10.21 -10.04 -4.60
C ASN A 282 10.55 -11.40 -5.22
N ILE A 283 9.54 -12.22 -5.43
CA ILE A 283 9.68 -13.65 -5.76
C ILE A 283 9.50 -13.94 -7.24
N SER A 284 8.48 -13.35 -7.87
CA SER A 284 8.13 -13.58 -9.29
C SER A 284 6.98 -12.68 -9.75
N ASN A 285 6.90 -12.45 -11.07
CA ASN A 285 5.63 -12.14 -11.72
C ASN A 285 4.66 -13.34 -11.62
N GLY A 286 3.38 -13.08 -11.40
CA GLY A 286 2.34 -14.09 -11.25
C GLY A 286 2.48 -14.87 -9.94
N SER A 287 2.71 -16.17 -10.05
CA SER A 287 2.78 -17.08 -8.89
C SER A 287 3.98 -18.02 -8.97
N ARG A 288 4.63 -18.21 -7.82
CA ARG A 288 5.68 -19.21 -7.65
C ARG A 288 5.66 -19.75 -6.22
N LYS A 289 5.80 -21.07 -6.09
CA LYS A 289 6.01 -21.72 -4.79
C LYS A 289 7.42 -21.46 -4.29
N ILE A 290 7.53 -21.01 -3.04
CA ILE A 290 8.79 -20.75 -2.36
C ILE A 290 9.24 -22.03 -1.66
N GLU A 291 10.27 -22.68 -2.19
CA GLU A 291 10.78 -23.93 -1.63
C GLU A 291 11.74 -23.71 -0.45
N ARG A 292 12.47 -22.58 -0.43
CA ARG A 292 13.52 -22.26 0.54
C ARG A 292 13.46 -20.78 0.90
N PRO A 293 12.53 -20.36 1.78
CA PRO A 293 12.41 -18.96 2.18
C PRO A 293 13.67 -18.54 2.95
N ASN A 294 14.17 -17.33 2.68
CA ASN A 294 15.21 -16.73 3.54
C ASN A 294 14.59 -16.44 4.92
N PRO A 295 15.19 -16.91 6.03
CA PRO A 295 14.61 -16.78 7.37
C PRO A 295 14.52 -15.34 7.89
N SER A 296 15.24 -14.40 7.26
CA SER A 296 15.18 -12.97 7.59
C SER A 296 14.04 -12.25 6.87
N VAL A 297 13.44 -12.86 5.85
CA VAL A 297 12.34 -12.27 5.07
C VAL A 297 11.01 -12.54 5.75
N SER A 298 10.20 -11.48 5.87
CA SER A 298 8.88 -11.51 6.51
C SER A 298 7.72 -11.32 5.53
N ILE A 299 7.99 -10.72 4.37
CA ILE A 299 7.01 -10.36 3.34
C ILE A 299 7.51 -10.96 2.02
N PHE A 300 6.65 -11.71 1.33
CA PHE A 300 6.93 -12.25 0.00
C PHE A 300 6.10 -11.54 -1.04
N ASN A 301 6.78 -10.70 -1.82
CA ASN A 301 6.21 -9.85 -2.86
C ASN A 301 6.08 -10.63 -4.18
N PHE A 302 4.95 -10.45 -4.85
CA PHE A 302 4.64 -10.95 -6.18
C PHE A 302 4.09 -9.79 -6.99
N HIS A 303 4.40 -9.73 -8.28
CA HIS A 303 3.83 -8.70 -9.14
C HIS A 303 2.81 -9.32 -10.10
N TYR A 304 1.77 -8.58 -10.47
CA TYR A 304 0.73 -9.03 -11.41
C TYR A 304 0.13 -10.37 -10.96
N SER A 305 -0.17 -10.51 -9.68
CA SER A 305 -0.46 -11.80 -9.04
C SER A 305 -1.90 -12.28 -9.22
N ARG A 306 -2.46 -12.11 -10.43
CA ARG A 306 -3.78 -12.63 -10.82
C ARG A 306 -3.68 -13.77 -11.84
N PRO A 307 -4.28 -14.95 -11.57
CA PRO A 307 -5.02 -15.34 -10.35
C PRO A 307 -4.11 -15.43 -9.10
N PRO A 308 -4.65 -15.31 -7.88
CA PRO A 308 -3.92 -15.19 -6.61
C PRO A 308 -3.36 -16.52 -6.10
N GLU A 309 -2.81 -17.30 -7.02
CA GLU A 309 -2.25 -18.61 -6.80
C GLU A 309 -0.97 -18.56 -5.94
N SER A 310 -0.27 -17.42 -5.96
CA SER A 310 0.86 -17.10 -5.07
C SER A 310 0.47 -17.26 -3.59
N VAL A 311 -0.74 -16.81 -3.20
CA VAL A 311 -1.25 -16.97 -1.84
C VAL A 311 -1.43 -18.45 -1.52
N ARG A 312 -2.18 -19.18 -2.34
CA ARG A 312 -2.47 -20.61 -2.13
C ARG A 312 -1.20 -21.46 -2.01
N GLN A 313 -0.20 -21.21 -2.86
CA GLN A 313 1.06 -21.96 -2.88
C GLN A 313 1.92 -21.74 -1.64
N ASN A 314 1.79 -20.58 -1.00
CA ASN A 314 2.72 -20.11 0.02
C ASN A 314 2.05 -19.81 1.38
N PHE A 315 0.74 -20.00 1.52
CA PHE A 315 0.01 -19.78 2.79
C PHE A 315 0.56 -20.64 3.93
N GLY A 316 1.15 -21.80 3.65
CA GLY A 316 1.78 -22.64 4.69
C GLY A 316 3.04 -22.01 5.35
N LEU A 317 3.58 -20.91 4.81
CA LEU A 317 4.78 -20.26 5.35
C LEU A 317 4.54 -19.44 6.62
N ASN A 318 3.28 -19.15 6.97
CA ASN A 318 2.93 -18.30 8.13
C ASN A 318 3.66 -16.95 8.09
N ARG A 319 3.58 -16.30 6.93
CA ARG A 319 4.16 -15.00 6.59
C ARG A 319 3.20 -14.23 5.68
N VAL A 320 3.47 -12.95 5.51
CA VAL A 320 2.72 -12.10 4.58
C VAL A 320 3.03 -12.50 3.14
N ILE A 321 1.98 -12.66 2.35
CA ILE A 321 2.01 -12.74 0.89
C ILE A 321 1.45 -11.43 0.33
N SER A 322 2.17 -10.84 -0.62
CA SER A 322 2.01 -9.46 -1.07
C SER A 322 1.91 -9.39 -2.60
N ASP A 323 0.96 -8.60 -3.11
CA ASP A 323 0.83 -8.19 -4.52
C ASP A 323 1.06 -6.69 -4.59
N ASP A 324 2.32 -6.30 -4.64
CA ASP A 324 2.77 -4.93 -4.43
C ASP A 324 3.14 -4.19 -5.71
N GLU A 325 2.88 -4.80 -6.86
CA GLU A 325 2.93 -4.11 -8.14
C GLU A 325 1.93 -4.72 -9.11
N THR A 326 1.04 -3.88 -9.62
CA THR A 326 0.20 -4.18 -10.79
C THR A 326 0.58 -3.28 -11.96
N GLY A 327 -0.08 -3.46 -13.11
CA GLY A 327 0.16 -2.66 -14.30
C GLY A 327 0.08 -3.49 -15.58
N PHE A 328 0.42 -2.88 -16.71
CA PHE A 328 0.56 -3.57 -18.01
C PHE A 328 -0.69 -4.33 -18.49
N ARG A 329 -1.88 -4.01 -17.96
CA ARG A 329 -3.16 -4.61 -18.32
C ARG A 329 -4.15 -3.60 -18.90
N GLY A 330 -3.61 -2.55 -19.52
CA GLY A 330 -4.37 -1.46 -20.12
C GLY A 330 -4.85 -0.45 -19.08
N THR A 331 -5.59 0.55 -19.55
CA THR A 331 -5.99 1.73 -18.77
C THR A 331 -7.34 1.59 -18.06
N SER A 332 -8.04 0.46 -18.22
CA SER A 332 -9.34 0.25 -17.56
C SER A 332 -9.18 -0.14 -16.10
N ASP A 333 -10.15 0.26 -15.26
CA ASP A 333 -10.13 -0.02 -13.82
C ASP A 333 -10.36 -1.50 -13.47
N SER A 334 -11.19 -2.18 -14.26
CA SER A 334 -11.68 -3.55 -13.98
C SER A 334 -10.56 -4.57 -13.74
N PRO A 335 -9.50 -4.66 -14.56
CA PRO A 335 -8.36 -5.52 -14.30
C PRO A 335 -7.80 -5.39 -12.88
N TYR A 336 -7.57 -4.15 -12.43
CA TYR A 336 -6.92 -3.80 -11.16
C TYR A 336 -7.88 -3.94 -9.97
N ARG A 337 -9.10 -3.40 -10.05
CA ARG A 337 -10.13 -3.60 -9.01
C ARG A 337 -10.27 -5.09 -8.68
N ARG A 338 -10.51 -5.91 -9.70
CA ARG A 338 -10.80 -7.33 -9.52
C ARG A 338 -9.56 -8.10 -9.03
N GLU A 339 -8.36 -7.65 -9.37
CA GLU A 339 -7.09 -8.21 -8.87
C GLU A 339 -6.94 -7.98 -7.37
N GLY A 340 -7.20 -6.75 -6.88
CA GLY A 340 -7.18 -6.47 -5.44
C GLY A 340 -8.22 -7.28 -4.67
N TRP A 341 -9.44 -7.41 -5.19
CA TRP A 341 -10.48 -8.24 -4.56
C TRP A 341 -10.11 -9.73 -4.56
N ASP A 342 -9.63 -10.28 -5.69
CA ASP A 342 -9.14 -11.66 -5.77
C ASP A 342 -8.06 -11.92 -4.71
N PHE A 343 -7.06 -11.03 -4.64
CA PHE A 343 -5.84 -11.24 -3.86
C PHE A 343 -6.07 -11.13 -2.35
N ILE A 344 -6.74 -10.07 -1.90
CA ILE A 344 -7.03 -9.88 -0.47
C ILE A 344 -7.96 -10.97 0.05
N LEU A 345 -8.99 -11.36 -0.71
CA LEU A 345 -9.94 -12.40 -0.27
C LEU A 345 -9.38 -13.83 -0.42
N ALA A 346 -8.29 -14.01 -1.16
CA ALA A 346 -7.52 -15.24 -1.15
C ALA A 346 -6.60 -15.38 0.09
N GLY A 347 -6.47 -14.33 0.91
CA GLY A 347 -5.61 -14.31 2.10
C GLY A 347 -4.31 -13.52 1.97
N GLY A 348 -4.14 -12.75 0.88
CA GLY A 348 -3.05 -11.77 0.79
C GLY A 348 -3.25 -10.61 1.77
N ALA A 349 -2.15 -9.95 2.14
CA ALA A 349 -2.18 -8.84 3.11
C ALA A 349 -1.63 -7.52 2.58
N VAL A 350 -1.12 -7.50 1.35
CA VAL A 350 -0.69 -6.31 0.63
C VAL A 350 -1.30 -6.33 -0.77
N TYR A 351 -1.91 -5.22 -1.17
CA TYR A 351 -2.29 -4.94 -2.54
C TYR A 351 -1.90 -3.50 -2.90
N ASP A 352 -1.02 -3.31 -3.88
CA ASP A 352 -0.61 -2.00 -4.38
C ASP A 352 -0.83 -1.89 -5.89
N ASN A 353 -1.77 -1.02 -6.28
CA ASN A 353 -1.96 -0.67 -7.68
C ASN A 353 -0.95 0.39 -8.12
N LEU A 354 -0.14 0.10 -9.14
CA LEU A 354 0.70 1.11 -9.78
C LEU A 354 -0.17 2.10 -10.57
N ASP A 355 -0.25 3.33 -10.07
CA ASP A 355 -1.18 4.37 -10.49
C ASP A 355 -0.48 5.44 -11.33
N TYR A 356 -0.74 5.40 -12.63
CA TYR A 356 -0.12 6.29 -13.60
C TYR A 356 -0.73 7.70 -13.65
N SER A 357 -1.77 7.98 -12.83
CA SER A 357 -2.34 9.33 -12.72
C SER A 357 -1.52 10.27 -11.82
N PHE A 358 -0.64 9.72 -10.98
CA PHE A 358 0.26 10.52 -10.17
C PHE A 358 1.52 10.89 -10.95
N THR A 359 1.64 12.17 -11.29
CA THR A 359 2.82 12.70 -11.99
C THR A 359 3.21 14.04 -11.40
N VAL A 360 4.41 14.55 -11.71
CA VAL A 360 4.84 15.90 -11.32
C VAL A 360 3.80 16.92 -11.74
N GLY A 361 3.23 17.70 -10.82
CA GLY A 361 2.15 18.68 -11.07
C GLY A 361 0.73 18.11 -11.11
N HIS A 362 0.57 16.80 -10.91
CA HIS A 362 -0.70 16.09 -10.69
C HIS A 362 -0.53 15.06 -9.57
N GLU A 363 0.16 15.45 -8.51
CA GLU A 363 0.34 14.60 -7.33
C GLU A 363 -1.00 14.31 -6.63
N ASP A 364 -2.08 14.99 -7.01
CA ASP A 364 -3.46 14.69 -6.61
C ASP A 364 -4.14 13.60 -7.48
N GLY A 365 -3.43 12.98 -8.43
CA GLY A 365 -3.97 11.89 -9.26
C GLY A 365 -4.87 12.36 -10.39
N THR A 366 -4.73 13.61 -10.82
CA THR A 366 -5.56 14.22 -11.87
C THR A 366 -4.96 14.14 -13.28
N PHE A 367 -3.81 13.49 -13.45
CA PHE A 367 -3.20 13.38 -14.78
C PHE A 367 -4.02 12.46 -15.68
N GLU A 368 -4.59 13.02 -16.75
CA GLU A 368 -5.20 12.25 -17.82
C GLU A 368 -4.10 11.70 -18.74
N PHE A 369 -3.77 10.42 -18.54
CA PHE A 369 -2.75 9.73 -19.32
C PHE A 369 -3.27 9.29 -20.70
N PRO A 370 -2.38 9.19 -21.72
CA PRO A 370 -2.78 8.79 -23.07
C PRO A 370 -3.24 7.32 -23.11
N PRO A 371 -4.03 6.91 -24.11
CA PRO A 371 -4.48 5.51 -24.25
C PRO A 371 -3.36 4.47 -24.37
N ALA A 372 -2.15 4.90 -24.75
CA ALA A 372 -0.96 4.06 -24.86
C ALA A 372 -0.23 3.83 -23.51
N GLN A 373 -0.71 4.43 -22.41
CA GLN A 373 -0.17 4.22 -21.08
C GLN A 373 -0.20 2.72 -20.72
N PRO A 374 0.87 2.16 -20.14
CA PRO A 374 0.93 0.73 -19.86
C PRO A 374 -0.10 0.26 -18.82
N GLY A 375 -0.51 1.12 -17.89
CA GLY A 375 -1.53 0.79 -16.89
C GLY A 375 -2.51 1.92 -16.60
N GLY A 376 -3.44 1.61 -15.69
CA GLY A 376 -4.52 2.52 -15.28
C GLY A 376 -4.18 3.30 -14.00
N GLY A 377 -5.22 3.76 -13.33
CA GLY A 377 -5.09 4.61 -12.15
C GLY A 377 -6.11 5.74 -12.14
N GLY A 378 -5.98 6.63 -11.16
CA GLY A 378 -6.84 7.80 -11.02
C GLY A 378 -8.05 7.59 -10.11
N HIS A 379 -8.78 8.67 -9.87
CA HIS A 379 -9.78 8.75 -8.80
C HIS A 379 -10.87 7.66 -8.87
N ALA A 380 -11.27 7.26 -10.07
CA ALA A 380 -12.28 6.22 -10.23
C ALA A 380 -11.81 4.88 -9.64
N LEU A 381 -10.64 4.39 -10.04
CA LEU A 381 -10.05 3.18 -9.48
C LEU A 381 -9.71 3.34 -7.98
N GLN A 382 -9.23 4.51 -7.57
CA GLN A 382 -8.91 4.76 -6.17
C GLN A 382 -10.15 4.65 -5.26
N ILE A 383 -11.33 5.09 -5.73
CA ILE A 383 -12.61 4.89 -5.02
C ILE A 383 -12.94 3.40 -4.91
N GLN A 384 -12.73 2.63 -5.98
CA GLN A 384 -13.00 1.19 -6.04
C GLN A 384 -12.10 0.41 -5.06
N LEU A 385 -10.82 0.76 -4.97
CA LEU A 385 -9.89 0.14 -4.02
C LEU A 385 -10.13 0.59 -2.58
N SER A 386 -10.60 1.83 -2.37
CA SER A 386 -11.08 2.27 -1.05
C SER A 386 -12.28 1.43 -0.58
N ALA A 387 -13.16 1.01 -1.50
CA ALA A 387 -14.26 0.10 -1.18
C ALA A 387 -13.77 -1.28 -0.72
N LEU A 388 -12.78 -1.86 -1.40
CA LEU A 388 -12.12 -3.10 -0.96
C LEU A 388 -11.54 -2.94 0.45
N LYS A 389 -10.80 -1.86 0.70
CA LYS A 389 -10.20 -1.61 2.02
C LYS A 389 -11.24 -1.53 3.13
N LYS A 390 -12.30 -0.72 2.93
CA LYS A 390 -13.38 -0.60 3.91
C LYS A 390 -14.11 -1.91 4.14
N PHE A 391 -14.28 -2.72 3.09
CA PHE A 391 -14.91 -4.02 3.19
C PHE A 391 -14.11 -4.96 4.09
N ILE A 392 -12.81 -5.16 3.83
CA ILE A 392 -11.98 -6.09 4.62
C ILE A 392 -11.77 -5.61 6.07
N GLU A 393 -11.62 -4.30 6.30
CA GLU A 393 -11.54 -3.72 7.64
C GLU A 393 -12.86 -3.83 8.43
N GLY A 394 -13.96 -4.14 7.76
CA GLY A 394 -15.24 -4.45 8.38
C GLY A 394 -15.30 -5.82 9.06
N PHE A 395 -14.21 -6.59 9.06
CA PHE A 395 -14.10 -7.92 9.64
C PHE A 395 -12.97 -8.03 10.66
N ASP A 396 -13.09 -9.03 11.53
CA ASP A 396 -12.02 -9.55 12.38
C ASP A 396 -11.14 -10.52 11.55
N PHE A 397 -10.49 -9.99 10.51
CA PHE A 397 -9.78 -10.80 9.51
C PHE A 397 -8.61 -11.60 10.09
N VAL A 398 -8.06 -11.19 11.24
CA VAL A 398 -7.04 -11.93 11.99
C VAL A 398 -7.52 -13.34 12.32
N HIS A 399 -8.80 -13.50 12.64
CA HIS A 399 -9.40 -14.79 12.98
C HIS A 399 -10.09 -15.48 11.80
N MET A 400 -9.89 -14.97 10.59
CA MET A 400 -10.42 -15.54 9.35
C MET A 400 -9.30 -16.25 8.58
N HIS A 401 -9.68 -17.24 7.80
CA HIS A 401 -8.76 -17.97 6.92
C HIS A 401 -9.37 -18.17 5.53
N PRO A 402 -8.54 -18.27 4.47
CA PRO A 402 -9.03 -18.60 3.14
C PRO A 402 -9.73 -19.97 3.13
N ASP A 403 -11.00 -20.02 2.72
CA ASP A 403 -11.75 -21.28 2.59
C ASP A 403 -12.89 -21.21 1.58
N ASN A 404 -12.60 -21.60 0.34
CA ASN A 404 -13.57 -21.60 -0.74
C ASN A 404 -14.43 -22.86 -0.79
N ARG A 405 -14.13 -23.91 0.00
CA ARG A 405 -14.69 -25.27 -0.20
C ARG A 405 -16.21 -25.32 0.01
N ASP A 406 -16.70 -24.48 0.91
CA ASP A 406 -18.11 -24.44 1.31
C ASP A 406 -18.94 -23.42 0.53
N PHE A 407 -18.34 -22.73 -0.46
CA PHE A 407 -18.99 -21.70 -1.24
C PHE A 407 -18.92 -22.01 -2.73
N LYS A 408 -20.06 -21.92 -3.41
CA LYS A 408 -20.13 -22.12 -4.87
C LYS A 408 -21.22 -21.26 -5.50
N ALA A 409 -20.96 -20.74 -6.70
CA ALA A 409 -21.98 -20.18 -7.55
C ALA A 409 -22.74 -21.28 -8.30
N VAL A 410 -24.06 -21.14 -8.44
CA VAL A 410 -24.91 -22.02 -9.26
C VAL A 410 -24.94 -21.50 -10.70
N GLY A 411 -24.87 -22.42 -11.66
CA GLY A 411 -24.98 -22.09 -13.08
C GLY A 411 -23.64 -21.67 -13.67
N ASN A 412 -23.48 -20.38 -13.97
CA ASN A 412 -22.32 -19.84 -14.69
C ASN A 412 -21.03 -19.91 -13.86
N THR A 413 -19.90 -20.03 -14.57
CA THR A 413 -18.55 -20.11 -13.99
C THR A 413 -18.11 -18.76 -13.41
N ALA A 414 -18.55 -18.43 -12.20
CA ALA A 414 -17.94 -17.39 -11.37
C ALA A 414 -16.81 -18.01 -10.54
N LYS A 415 -15.72 -17.27 -10.32
CA LYS A 415 -14.71 -17.63 -9.32
C LYS A 415 -15.13 -17.05 -7.98
N ILE A 416 -14.93 -17.82 -6.92
CA ILE A 416 -15.31 -17.45 -5.57
C ILE A 416 -14.07 -17.46 -4.69
N TYR A 417 -13.86 -16.37 -3.96
CA TYR A 417 -12.81 -16.25 -2.95
C TYR A 417 -13.45 -15.90 -1.62
N VAL A 418 -13.05 -16.60 -0.56
CA VAL A 418 -13.67 -16.48 0.75
C VAL A 418 -12.60 -16.43 1.83
N LEU A 419 -12.67 -15.39 2.66
CA LEU A 419 -12.14 -15.44 4.01
C LEU A 419 -13.27 -15.84 4.95
N ALA A 420 -13.04 -16.87 5.76
CA ALA A 420 -14.05 -17.45 6.63
C ALA A 420 -13.58 -17.51 8.08
N GLN A 421 -14.48 -17.15 9.00
CA GLN A 421 -14.45 -17.55 10.40
C GLN A 421 -15.73 -18.37 10.65
N PRO A 422 -15.66 -19.72 10.53
CA PRO A 422 -16.84 -20.57 10.54
C PRO A 422 -17.78 -20.30 11.72
N GLY A 423 -19.06 -20.08 11.42
CA GLY A 423 -20.09 -19.80 12.41
C GLY A 423 -20.09 -18.38 12.97
N LYS A 424 -19.23 -17.47 12.46
CA LYS A 424 -19.17 -16.06 12.90
C LYS A 424 -19.23 -15.08 11.73
N ALA A 425 -18.35 -15.19 10.74
CA ALA A 425 -18.30 -14.24 9.63
C ALA A 425 -17.70 -14.86 8.36
N TYR A 426 -18.16 -14.40 7.20
CA TYR A 426 -17.69 -14.81 5.88
C TYR A 426 -17.61 -13.57 4.99
N ALA A 427 -16.41 -13.30 4.48
CA ALA A 427 -16.15 -12.29 3.46
C ALA A 427 -16.03 -13.01 2.14
N VAL A 428 -16.97 -12.80 1.22
CA VAL A 428 -17.08 -13.55 -0.03
C VAL A 428 -16.96 -12.58 -1.20
N TYR A 429 -16.11 -12.89 -2.16
CA TYR A 429 -16.01 -12.17 -3.43
C TYR A 429 -16.37 -13.09 -4.59
N VAL A 430 -17.20 -12.56 -5.49
CA VAL A 430 -17.71 -13.25 -6.68
C VAL A 430 -17.17 -12.54 -7.91
N ASP A 431 -16.24 -13.20 -8.59
CA ASP A 431 -15.61 -12.69 -9.80
C ASP A 431 -16.23 -13.33 -11.04
N GLY A 432 -16.94 -12.54 -11.85
CA GLY A 432 -17.72 -13.01 -13.00
C GLY A 432 -19.13 -13.50 -12.62
N GLY A 433 -19.70 -14.38 -13.44
CA GLY A 433 -21.12 -14.78 -13.32
C GLY A 433 -22.06 -13.88 -14.11
N ASN A 434 -23.36 -13.98 -13.84
CA ASN A 434 -24.40 -13.12 -14.42
C ASN A 434 -25.12 -12.32 -13.31
N PRO A 435 -25.83 -11.23 -13.65
CA PRO A 435 -26.79 -10.61 -12.72
C PRO A 435 -27.71 -11.67 -12.10
N GLY A 436 -27.83 -11.67 -10.77
CA GLY A 436 -28.63 -12.68 -10.05
C GLY A 436 -27.92 -14.02 -9.82
N THR A 437 -26.58 -14.04 -9.86
CA THR A 437 -25.78 -15.22 -9.46
C THR A 437 -26.25 -15.71 -8.10
N THR A 438 -26.59 -17.00 -8.03
CA THR A 438 -27.02 -17.67 -6.80
C THR A 438 -25.81 -18.31 -6.14
N LEU A 439 -25.51 -17.93 -4.91
CA LEU A 439 -24.48 -18.52 -4.07
C LEU A 439 -25.08 -19.59 -3.15
N LEU A 440 -24.40 -20.72 -3.07
CA LEU A 440 -24.64 -21.78 -2.11
C LEU A 440 -23.52 -21.75 -1.08
N CYS A 441 -23.90 -21.53 0.19
CA CYS A 441 -22.99 -21.35 1.32
C CYS A 441 -23.28 -22.46 2.34
N ASN A 442 -22.39 -23.45 2.47
CA ASN A 442 -22.51 -24.49 3.48
C ASN A 442 -21.99 -23.98 4.84
N ILE A 443 -22.90 -23.51 5.70
CA ILE A 443 -22.55 -22.81 6.94
C ILE A 443 -23.32 -23.36 8.15
N PRO A 444 -22.82 -23.17 9.39
CA PRO A 444 -23.50 -23.58 10.60
C PRO A 444 -24.86 -22.89 10.80
N ALA A 445 -25.71 -23.49 11.63
CA ALA A 445 -26.98 -22.89 12.04
C ALA A 445 -26.76 -21.54 12.75
N GLY A 446 -27.71 -20.63 12.58
CA GLY A 446 -27.67 -19.31 13.20
C GLY A 446 -28.52 -18.29 12.44
N ARG A 447 -28.63 -17.09 13.02
CA ARG A 447 -29.20 -15.93 12.34
C ARG A 447 -28.06 -15.11 11.75
N TYR A 448 -28.11 -14.85 10.45
CA TYR A 448 -27.08 -14.14 9.73
C TYR A 448 -27.62 -12.86 9.12
N HIS A 449 -26.78 -11.83 9.13
CA HIS A 449 -26.92 -10.60 8.40
C HIS A 449 -26.06 -10.67 7.14
N ALA A 450 -26.67 -10.48 5.98
CA ALA A 450 -25.99 -10.46 4.70
C ALA A 450 -26.10 -9.08 4.05
N GLU A 451 -24.96 -8.52 3.69
CA GLU A 451 -24.84 -7.28 2.92
C GLU A 451 -24.16 -7.62 1.59
N TRP A 452 -24.75 -7.19 0.48
CA TRP A 452 -24.14 -7.28 -0.85
C TRP A 452 -23.56 -5.94 -1.24
N ILE A 453 -22.25 -5.92 -1.49
CA ILE A 453 -21.47 -4.71 -1.74
C ILE A 453 -21.16 -4.61 -3.22
N ASN A 454 -21.45 -3.43 -3.78
CA ASN A 454 -21.02 -3.04 -5.10
C ASN A 454 -19.53 -2.72 -5.09
N THR A 455 -18.72 -3.48 -5.82
CA THR A 455 -17.25 -3.33 -5.81
C THR A 455 -16.79 -2.05 -6.51
N LEU A 456 -17.64 -1.41 -7.32
CA LEU A 456 -17.33 -0.14 -7.98
C LEU A 456 -17.44 1.07 -7.04
N THR A 457 -18.40 1.02 -6.11
CA THR A 457 -18.79 2.20 -5.31
C THR A 457 -18.59 1.99 -3.81
N GLY A 458 -18.52 0.73 -3.36
CA GLY A 458 -18.55 0.35 -1.95
C GLY A 458 -19.93 0.48 -1.29
N THR A 459 -20.99 0.73 -2.06
CA THR A 459 -22.36 0.80 -1.53
C THR A 459 -22.93 -0.58 -1.27
N VAL A 460 -23.81 -0.68 -0.28
CA VAL A 460 -24.61 -1.88 -0.06
C VAL A 460 -25.84 -1.82 -0.96
N ASP A 461 -25.89 -2.69 -1.95
CA ASP A 461 -26.96 -2.73 -2.95
C ASP A 461 -28.14 -3.60 -2.50
N MET A 462 -27.89 -4.57 -1.60
CA MET A 462 -28.93 -5.41 -1.01
C MET A 462 -28.54 -5.88 0.39
N LEU A 463 -29.55 -5.99 1.25
CA LEU A 463 -29.40 -6.39 2.65
C LEU A 463 -30.47 -7.43 3.00
N GLN A 464 -30.11 -8.48 3.72
CA GLN A 464 -31.06 -9.53 4.12
C GLN A 464 -30.66 -10.17 5.45
N ASP A 465 -31.65 -10.38 6.31
CA ASP A 465 -31.52 -11.20 7.52
C ASP A 465 -32.03 -12.62 7.24
N VAL A 466 -31.25 -13.64 7.58
CA VAL A 466 -31.60 -15.04 7.34
C VAL A 466 -31.44 -15.86 8.61
N SER A 467 -32.53 -16.47 9.07
CA SER A 467 -32.46 -17.53 10.09
C SER A 467 -32.24 -18.86 9.37
N HIS A 468 -31.11 -19.51 9.64
CA HIS A 468 -30.67 -20.72 8.94
C HIS A 468 -30.52 -21.90 9.90
N ALA A 469 -31.06 -23.06 9.51
CA ALA A 469 -31.00 -24.28 10.31
C ALA A 469 -29.63 -25.00 10.24
N GLY A 470 -28.70 -24.50 9.44
CA GLY A 470 -27.40 -25.12 9.16
C GLY A 470 -27.41 -25.94 7.88
N GLY A 471 -26.23 -26.13 7.29
CA GLY A 471 -26.06 -26.76 5.97
C GLY A 471 -26.06 -25.73 4.85
N VAL A 472 -26.58 -26.08 3.68
CA VAL A 472 -26.54 -25.21 2.50
C VAL A 472 -27.57 -24.08 2.59
N LEU A 473 -27.07 -22.86 2.80
CA LEU A 473 -27.82 -21.61 2.64
C LEU A 473 -27.74 -21.15 1.18
N THR A 474 -28.86 -20.75 0.60
CA THR A 474 -28.94 -20.23 -0.77
C THR A 474 -29.19 -18.72 -0.72
N LEU A 475 -28.30 -17.93 -1.34
CA LEU A 475 -28.41 -16.48 -1.43
C LEU A 475 -28.36 -16.04 -2.91
N ALA A 476 -29.29 -15.21 -3.35
CA ALA A 476 -29.21 -14.58 -4.67
C ALA A 476 -28.52 -13.23 -4.54
N SER A 477 -27.55 -12.94 -5.39
CA SER A 477 -26.96 -11.60 -5.48
C SER A 477 -27.94 -10.58 -6.11
N PRO A 478 -27.80 -9.28 -5.81
CA PRO A 478 -28.43 -8.25 -6.62
C PRO A 478 -27.84 -8.24 -8.04
N PRO A 479 -28.44 -7.55 -9.02
CA PRO A 479 -27.82 -7.34 -10.32
C PRO A 479 -26.46 -6.63 -10.21
N TYR A 480 -25.42 -7.17 -10.84
CA TYR A 480 -24.09 -6.58 -10.95
C TYR A 480 -23.51 -6.83 -12.35
N ALA A 481 -22.50 -6.06 -12.75
CA ALA A 481 -21.95 -6.12 -14.11
C ALA A 481 -20.82 -7.14 -14.28
N GLU A 482 -19.77 -7.04 -13.47
CA GLU A 482 -18.56 -7.86 -13.60
C GLU A 482 -18.29 -8.71 -12.35
N ASP A 483 -18.49 -8.11 -11.18
CA ASP A 483 -18.13 -8.68 -9.89
C ASP A 483 -18.98 -8.08 -8.76
N VAL A 484 -19.08 -8.81 -7.63
CA VAL A 484 -19.83 -8.38 -6.43
C VAL A 484 -19.21 -9.01 -5.18
N ALA A 485 -19.33 -8.34 -4.03
CA ALA A 485 -18.91 -8.88 -2.74
C ALA A 485 -20.09 -9.10 -1.79
N LEU A 486 -19.95 -10.05 -0.87
CA LEU A 486 -20.92 -10.39 0.16
C LEU A 486 -20.22 -10.39 1.52
N LYS A 487 -20.76 -9.59 2.45
CA LYS A 487 -20.45 -9.67 3.87
C LYS A 487 -21.55 -10.43 4.57
N LEU A 488 -21.24 -11.60 5.11
CA LEU A 488 -22.18 -12.46 5.82
C LEU A 488 -21.72 -12.66 7.26
N VAL A 489 -22.44 -12.10 8.23
CA VAL A 489 -22.05 -12.09 9.65
C VAL A 489 -23.16 -12.69 10.49
N ARG A 490 -22.82 -13.59 11.42
CA ARG A 490 -23.77 -14.13 12.40
C ARG A 490 -24.15 -13.03 13.39
N GLN A 491 -25.43 -12.82 13.60
CA GLN A 491 -25.94 -11.90 14.61
C GLN A 491 -25.69 -12.49 16.01
N ALA A 492 -25.37 -11.61 16.96
CA ALA A 492 -25.33 -11.98 18.37
C ALA A 492 -26.73 -12.43 18.82
N GLU A 493 -26.79 -13.49 19.62
CA GLU A 493 -28.03 -14.05 20.18
C GLU A 493 -28.68 -13.14 21.23
#